data_AF-A0A9D6DMH5-F1
#
_entry.id   AF-A0A9D6DMH5-F1
#
_cell.length_a   1.000
_cell.length_b   1.000
_cell.length_c   1.000
_cell.angle_alpha   90.00
_cell.angle_beta   90.00
_cell.angle_gamma   90.00
#
_symmetry.space_group_name_H-M   'P 1'
#
loop_
_entity.id
_entity.type
_entity.pdbx_description
1 polymer ?
#
loop_
_entity_poly.entity_id
_entity_poly.type
_entity_poly.pdbx_seq_one_letter_code
_entity_poly.pdbx_strand_id
1 'polypeptide(L)'
;IEHNCKNVTLVHKGNIQKYTEGLFMKWGYALAKREFGDKTVSWDDCGGKPPAGKVLIMDAITYAFLQQILTRPDEFAVIAACNLTGDLLSDALAAQVGGIGIAPGANINYDTGHALFEATHGTAPKYAGQDKVNPGSVILSGEMMLRYMGWTDAADRIIAGLEKTIQSKVVTYDFARLMEGAREVKCSEFGTAVIQNMARL
;
A
#
# COMPACT_ATOMS: atom_id res chain seq x y z
N ILE A 1 -2.09 11.47 -9.53
CA ILE A 1 -2.03 12.00 -10.91
C ILE A 1 -1.17 11.08 -11.77
N GLU A 2 0.12 10.93 -11.47
CA GLU A 2 1.04 10.06 -12.22
C GLU A 2 0.56 8.60 -12.31
N HIS A 3 0.03 8.06 -11.21
CA HIS A 3 -0.54 6.71 -11.15
C HIS A 3 -2.02 6.64 -11.54
N ASN A 4 -2.59 7.71 -12.10
CA ASN A 4 -4.00 7.80 -12.51
C ASN A 4 -5.02 7.39 -11.41
N CYS A 5 -4.68 7.60 -10.13
CA CYS A 5 -5.58 7.30 -9.01
C CYS A 5 -6.80 8.24 -9.00
N LYS A 6 -7.97 7.67 -8.70
CA LYS A 6 -9.26 8.38 -8.71
C LYS A 6 -9.44 9.40 -7.58
N ASN A 7 -8.88 9.16 -6.40
CA ASN A 7 -9.08 10.01 -5.23
C ASN A 7 -7.91 9.97 -4.25
N VAL A 8 -7.87 11.01 -3.41
CA VAL A 8 -7.05 11.11 -2.20
C VAL A 8 -8.00 11.34 -1.04
N THR A 9 -7.89 10.50 0.00
CA THR A 9 -8.67 10.59 1.23
C THR A 9 -7.78 11.05 2.37
N LEU A 10 -8.10 12.20 2.95
CA LEU A 10 -7.47 12.71 4.16
C LEU A 10 -8.15 12.05 5.38
N VAL A 11 -7.51 11.06 6.01
CA VAL A 11 -8.09 10.37 7.17
C VAL A 11 -7.63 11.05 8.44
N HIS A 12 -8.60 11.45 9.28
CA HIS A 12 -8.32 12.30 10.43
C HIS A 12 -9.36 12.18 11.55
N LYS A 13 -9.02 12.67 12.74
CA LYS A 13 -9.87 12.75 13.93
C LYS A 13 -10.20 14.19 14.31
N GLY A 14 -10.35 15.05 13.30
CA GLY A 14 -10.52 16.50 13.47
C GLY A 14 -11.80 16.93 14.18
N ASN A 15 -12.81 16.05 14.27
CA ASN A 15 -14.01 16.34 15.05
C ASN A 15 -13.75 16.41 16.57
N ILE A 16 -12.72 15.72 17.06
CA ILE A 16 -12.26 15.77 18.46
C ILE A 16 -10.98 16.61 18.56
N GLN A 17 -9.97 16.26 17.77
CA GLN A 17 -8.64 16.89 17.77
C GLN A 17 -8.58 18.07 16.79
N LYS A 18 -9.36 19.12 17.09
CA LYS A 18 -9.63 20.24 16.18
C LYS A 18 -8.38 20.97 15.69
N TYR A 19 -7.37 21.12 16.55
CA TYR A 19 -6.18 21.92 16.28
C TYR A 19 -4.94 21.11 15.89
N THR A 20 -5.08 19.79 15.73
CA THR A 20 -4.01 18.93 15.19
C THR A 20 -4.53 18.25 13.94
N GLU A 21 -5.27 17.16 14.07
CA GLU A 21 -5.80 16.41 12.94
C GLU A 21 -6.88 17.19 12.16
N GLY A 22 -7.60 18.10 12.82
CA GLY A 22 -8.48 19.05 12.13
C GLY A 22 -7.72 20.06 11.27
N LEU A 23 -6.52 20.47 11.69
CA LEU A 23 -5.66 21.33 10.86
C LEU A 23 -4.97 20.54 9.74
N PHE A 24 -4.54 19.31 9.99
CA PHE A 24 -4.03 18.41 8.95
C PHE A 24 -4.98 18.30 7.76
N MET A 25 -6.26 18.01 8.02
CA MET A 25 -7.30 17.96 6.99
C MET A 25 -7.41 19.29 6.23
N LYS A 26 -7.55 20.41 6.96
CA LYS A 26 -7.68 21.75 6.34
C LYS A 26 -6.47 22.12 5.48
N TRP A 27 -5.26 21.84 5.95
CA TRP A 27 -4.04 22.10 5.21
C TRP A 27 -3.93 21.21 3.97
N GLY A 28 -4.34 19.95 4.06
CA GLY A 28 -4.39 19.04 2.91
C GLY A 28 -5.29 19.56 1.79
N TYR A 29 -6.52 19.98 2.12
CA TYR A 29 -7.43 20.61 1.15
C TYR A 29 -6.86 21.92 0.57
N ALA A 30 -6.31 22.79 1.42
CA ALA A 30 -5.73 24.04 0.98
C ALA A 30 -4.54 23.84 0.03
N LEU A 31 -3.67 22.86 0.32
CA LEU A 31 -2.55 22.49 -0.53
C LEU A 31 -3.04 21.94 -1.88
N ALA A 32 -3.98 20.99 -1.88
CA ALA A 32 -4.52 20.43 -3.11
C ALA A 32 -5.12 21.52 -4.02
N LYS A 33 -5.87 22.47 -3.45
CA LYS A 33 -6.42 23.60 -4.19
C LYS A 33 -5.34 24.55 -4.73
N ARG A 34 -4.33 24.86 -3.93
CA ARG A 34 -3.28 25.83 -4.27
C ARG A 34 -2.30 25.29 -5.31
N GLU A 35 -1.83 24.05 -5.13
CA GLU A 35 -0.75 23.47 -5.95
C GLU A 35 -1.28 22.60 -7.10
N PHE A 36 -2.50 22.05 -6.97
CA PHE A 36 -3.07 21.09 -7.92
C PHE A 36 -4.51 21.40 -8.32
N GLY A 37 -4.96 22.66 -8.21
CA GLY A 37 -6.35 23.05 -8.48
C GLY A 37 -6.81 22.79 -9.93
N ASP A 38 -5.89 22.74 -10.88
CA ASP A 38 -6.12 22.36 -12.27
C ASP A 38 -6.35 20.84 -12.44
N LYS A 39 -5.89 20.01 -11.51
CA LYS A 39 -5.96 18.54 -11.57
C LYS A 39 -6.83 17.91 -10.50
N THR A 40 -7.26 18.67 -9.50
CA THR A 40 -8.05 18.18 -8.36
C THR A 40 -9.37 18.90 -8.23
N VAL A 41 -10.31 18.28 -7.52
CA VAL A 41 -11.60 18.87 -7.12
C VAL A 41 -12.00 18.33 -5.76
N SER A 42 -12.55 19.17 -4.88
CA SER A 42 -12.99 18.73 -3.56
C SER A 42 -14.34 18.02 -3.61
N TRP A 43 -14.62 17.17 -2.61
CA TRP A 43 -15.94 16.58 -2.44
C TRP A 43 -17.05 17.64 -2.37
N ASP A 44 -16.83 18.70 -1.60
CA ASP A 44 -17.81 19.79 -1.42
C ASP A 44 -18.14 20.51 -2.74
N ASP A 45 -17.16 20.64 -3.65
CA ASP A 45 -17.35 21.33 -4.92
C ASP A 45 -18.08 20.47 -5.97
N CYS A 46 -18.04 19.14 -5.86
CA CYS A 46 -18.58 18.24 -6.90
C CYS A 46 -19.56 17.16 -6.41
N GLY A 47 -19.85 17.11 -5.11
CA GLY A 47 -20.72 16.08 -4.51
C GLY A 47 -20.22 14.65 -4.76
N GLY A 48 -18.90 14.45 -4.78
CA GLY A 48 -18.27 13.15 -5.02
C GLY A 48 -18.23 12.68 -6.47
N LYS A 49 -18.63 13.53 -7.43
CA LYS A 49 -18.61 13.21 -8.86
C LYS A 49 -17.59 14.11 -9.58
N PRO A 50 -16.30 13.78 -9.53
CA PRO A 50 -15.27 14.61 -10.15
C PRO A 50 -15.47 14.67 -11.67
N PRO A 51 -15.26 15.84 -12.32
CA PRO A 51 -15.18 15.93 -13.77
C PRO A 51 -14.08 15.01 -14.33
N ALA A 52 -14.20 14.62 -15.60
CA ALA A 52 -13.19 13.79 -16.25
C ALA A 52 -11.78 14.40 -16.13
N GLY A 53 -10.79 13.56 -15.78
CA GLY A 53 -9.40 13.97 -15.60
C GLY A 53 -9.07 14.66 -14.27
N LYS A 54 -10.06 14.88 -13.39
CA LYS A 54 -9.83 15.43 -12.04
C LYS A 54 -9.72 14.31 -11.00
N VAL A 55 -8.77 14.44 -10.09
CA VAL A 55 -8.66 13.61 -8.88
C VAL A 55 -9.55 14.20 -7.78
N LEU A 56 -10.39 13.36 -7.18
CA LEU A 56 -11.26 13.77 -6.06
C LEU A 56 -10.44 13.88 -4.76
N ILE A 57 -10.55 15.02 -4.08
CA ILE A 57 -10.03 15.21 -2.72
C ILE A 57 -11.21 15.10 -1.77
N MET A 58 -11.12 14.15 -0.84
CA MET A 58 -12.13 13.91 0.18
C MET A 58 -11.47 13.65 1.54
N ASP A 59 -12.27 13.59 2.59
CA ASP A 59 -11.82 13.24 3.94
C ASP A 59 -12.73 12.20 4.57
N ALA A 60 -12.20 11.53 5.59
CA ALA A 60 -12.95 10.59 6.40
C ALA A 60 -12.52 10.66 7.86
N ILE A 61 -13.49 10.63 8.77
CA ILE A 61 -13.21 10.50 10.20
C ILE A 61 -12.65 9.10 10.47
N THR A 62 -11.56 8.97 11.23
CA THR A 62 -10.83 7.71 11.43
C THR A 62 -11.70 6.48 11.75
N TYR A 63 -12.69 6.59 12.65
CA TYR A 63 -13.58 5.43 12.95
C TYR A 63 -14.51 5.08 11.80
N ALA A 64 -14.88 6.06 10.97
CA ALA A 64 -15.76 5.84 9.84
C ALA A 64 -14.95 5.19 8.73
N PHE A 65 -13.73 5.69 8.49
CA PHE A 65 -12.79 5.08 7.58
C PHE A 65 -12.51 3.61 7.92
N LEU A 66 -12.25 3.28 9.19
CA LEU A 66 -12.06 1.89 9.64
C LEU A 66 -13.26 0.97 9.34
N GLN A 67 -14.49 1.49 9.38
CA GLN A 67 -15.68 0.73 8.96
C GLN A 67 -15.81 0.66 7.43
N GLN A 68 -15.45 1.73 6.74
CA GLN A 68 -15.58 1.84 5.29
C GLN A 68 -14.58 0.96 4.56
N ILE A 69 -13.35 0.81 5.06
CA ILE A 69 -12.38 -0.14 4.46
C ILE A 69 -12.87 -1.60 4.53
N LEU A 70 -13.76 -1.94 5.47
CA LEU A 70 -14.36 -3.28 5.56
C LEU A 70 -15.60 -3.44 4.68
N THR A 71 -16.39 -2.37 4.53
CA THR A 71 -17.71 -2.43 3.88
C THR A 71 -17.70 -1.97 2.43
N ARG A 72 -16.79 -1.05 2.09
CA ARG A 72 -16.68 -0.33 0.82
C ARG A 72 -15.21 -0.03 0.48
N PRO A 73 -14.30 -1.03 0.51
CA PRO A 73 -12.86 -0.81 0.27
C PRO A 73 -12.59 -0.22 -1.11
N ASP A 74 -13.42 -0.57 -2.08
CA ASP A 74 -13.36 -0.12 -3.46
C ASP A 74 -13.70 1.36 -3.62
N GLU A 75 -14.12 2.11 -2.59
CA GLU A 75 -14.28 3.56 -2.67
C GLU A 75 -12.94 4.31 -2.59
N PHE A 76 -11.88 3.71 -2.04
CA PHE A 76 -10.63 4.41 -1.70
C PHE A 76 -9.48 4.06 -2.65
N ALA A 77 -8.55 5.00 -2.86
CA ALA A 77 -7.34 4.78 -3.65
C ALA A 77 -6.06 5.22 -2.93
N VAL A 78 -5.91 6.53 -2.67
CA VAL A 78 -4.75 7.07 -1.93
C VAL A 78 -5.21 7.56 -0.57
N ILE A 79 -4.53 7.13 0.49
CA ILE A 79 -4.81 7.52 1.86
C ILE A 79 -3.67 8.40 2.38
N ALA A 80 -4.02 9.58 2.88
CA ALA A 80 -3.07 10.44 3.60
C ALA A 80 -3.55 10.62 5.05
N ALA A 81 -2.67 10.35 6.00
CA ALA A 81 -2.96 10.43 7.42
C ALA A 81 -1.74 10.96 8.20
N CYS A 82 -1.98 11.47 9.42
CA CYS A 82 -0.91 11.74 10.38
C CYS A 82 -0.24 10.45 10.85
N ASN A 83 0.99 10.53 11.35
CA ASN A 83 1.86 9.40 11.70
C ASN A 83 1.14 8.24 12.42
N LEU A 84 0.63 8.46 13.64
CA LEU A 84 -0.06 7.41 14.42
C LEU A 84 -1.29 6.85 13.70
N THR A 85 -2.09 7.69 13.05
CA THR A 85 -3.28 7.25 12.33
C THR A 85 -2.87 6.44 11.10
N GLY A 86 -1.83 6.83 10.37
CA GLY A 86 -1.30 6.09 9.22
C GLY A 86 -0.77 4.72 9.62
N ASP A 87 -0.01 4.64 10.70
CA ASP A 87 0.53 3.40 11.28
C ASP A 87 -0.59 2.38 11.54
N LEU A 88 -1.58 2.76 12.36
CA LEU A 88 -2.71 1.90 12.70
C LEU A 88 -3.56 1.49 11.49
N LEU A 89 -3.78 2.40 10.54
CA LEU A 89 -4.57 2.10 9.34
C LEU A 89 -3.83 1.16 8.40
N SER A 90 -2.53 1.36 8.21
CA SER A 90 -1.73 0.53 7.32
C SER A 90 -1.65 -0.92 7.80
N ASP A 91 -1.50 -1.14 9.11
CA ASP A 91 -1.54 -2.47 9.73
C ASP A 91 -2.91 -3.14 9.57
N ALA A 92 -3.99 -2.38 9.81
CA ALA A 92 -5.35 -2.90 9.66
C ALA A 92 -5.64 -3.31 8.20
N LEU A 93 -5.20 -2.51 7.24
CA LEU A 93 -5.34 -2.80 5.80
C LEU A 93 -4.49 -4.01 5.38
N ALA A 94 -3.24 -4.08 5.84
CA ALA A 94 -2.38 -5.24 5.59
C ALA A 94 -3.01 -6.53 6.13
N ALA A 95 -3.57 -6.49 7.33
CA ALA A 95 -4.27 -7.62 7.94
C ALA A 95 -5.46 -8.12 7.10
N GLN A 96 -6.22 -7.21 6.45
CA GLN A 96 -7.37 -7.58 5.61
C GLN A 96 -6.99 -8.34 4.35
N VAL A 97 -5.79 -8.10 3.79
CA VAL A 97 -5.37 -8.65 2.49
C VAL A 97 -4.39 -9.81 2.59
N GLY A 98 -4.15 -10.34 3.78
CA GLY A 98 -3.26 -11.51 3.99
C GLY A 98 -2.16 -11.32 5.03
N GLY A 99 -2.07 -10.16 5.66
CA GLY A 99 -1.19 -9.87 6.78
C GLY A 99 0.04 -9.04 6.42
N ILE A 100 0.73 -8.57 7.47
CA ILE A 100 1.92 -7.70 7.36
C ILE A 100 3.11 -8.38 6.65
N GLY A 101 3.13 -9.72 6.57
CA GLY A 101 4.19 -10.50 5.92
C GLY A 101 4.34 -10.24 4.41
N ILE A 102 3.33 -9.62 3.80
CA ILE A 102 3.33 -9.25 2.37
C ILE A 102 3.14 -7.76 2.12
N ALA A 103 3.06 -6.94 3.17
CA ALA A 103 2.94 -5.50 3.01
C ALA A 103 4.33 -4.92 2.71
N PRO A 104 4.55 -4.26 1.55
CA PRO A 104 5.78 -3.54 1.30
C PRO A 104 5.79 -2.18 2.01
N GLY A 105 6.98 -1.61 2.18
CA GLY A 105 7.22 -0.37 2.89
C GLY A 105 8.29 0.49 2.23
N ALA A 106 8.06 1.81 2.28
CA ALA A 106 9.03 2.79 1.80
C ALA A 106 8.98 4.08 2.61
N ASN A 107 10.16 4.58 2.96
CA ASN A 107 10.40 5.89 3.56
C ASN A 107 11.02 6.79 2.49
N ILE A 108 10.25 7.75 1.96
CA ILE A 108 10.64 8.53 0.79
C ILE A 108 10.68 10.02 1.11
N ASN A 109 11.80 10.66 0.83
CA ASN A 109 11.93 12.11 0.81
C ASN A 109 11.99 12.59 -0.64
N TYR A 110 10.86 13.09 -1.15
CA TYR A 110 10.75 13.55 -2.54
C TYR A 110 11.53 14.84 -2.84
N ASP A 111 11.83 15.67 -1.83
CA ASP A 111 12.59 16.92 -2.03
C ASP A 111 14.07 16.64 -2.31
N THR A 112 14.64 15.66 -1.61
CA THR A 112 16.06 15.28 -1.76
C THR A 112 16.28 14.13 -2.72
N GLY A 113 15.22 13.37 -3.05
CA GLY A 113 15.32 12.16 -3.85
C GLY A 113 15.86 10.93 -3.09
N HIS A 114 16.07 11.03 -1.78
CA HIS A 114 16.50 9.89 -0.96
C HIS A 114 15.29 9.03 -0.56
N ALA A 115 15.43 7.72 -0.70
CA ALA A 115 14.41 6.75 -0.32
C ALA A 115 15.04 5.50 0.32
N LEU A 116 14.36 4.95 1.32
CA LEU A 116 14.66 3.66 1.94
C LEU A 116 13.47 2.73 1.74
N PHE A 117 13.72 1.53 1.19
CA PHE A 117 12.70 0.52 0.95
C PHE A 117 12.97 -0.67 1.87
N GLU A 118 11.98 -1.03 2.68
CA GLU A 118 12.14 -2.04 3.72
C GLU A 118 10.88 -2.86 3.90
N ALA A 119 11.02 -4.05 4.46
CA ALA A 119 9.86 -4.86 4.83
C ALA A 119 9.13 -4.22 6.02
N THR A 120 7.80 -4.16 5.97
CA THR A 120 7.00 -3.57 7.07
C THR A 120 7.06 -4.41 8.35
N HIS A 121 7.30 -5.72 8.23
CA HIS A 121 7.38 -6.60 9.38
C HIS A 121 8.69 -6.45 10.17
N GLY A 122 8.65 -6.73 11.48
CA GLY A 122 9.84 -6.79 12.32
C GLY A 122 10.75 -8.00 12.06
N THR A 123 11.75 -8.20 12.93
CA THR A 123 12.85 -9.17 12.75
C THR A 123 12.47 -10.65 12.92
N ALA A 124 11.30 -10.95 13.50
CA ALA A 124 10.80 -12.30 13.78
C ALA A 124 11.87 -13.32 14.26
N PRO A 125 12.56 -13.09 15.40
CA PRO A 125 13.76 -13.85 15.80
C PRO A 125 13.57 -15.37 15.88
N LYS A 126 12.35 -15.81 16.21
CA LYS A 126 11.98 -17.24 16.28
C LYS A 126 12.09 -18.00 14.96
N TYR A 127 12.20 -17.33 13.82
CA TYR A 127 12.33 -17.96 12.49
C TYR A 127 13.70 -17.69 11.84
N ALA A 128 14.61 -17.00 12.52
CA ALA A 128 15.93 -16.69 12.00
C ALA A 128 16.70 -17.97 11.64
N GLY A 129 17.28 -18.01 10.44
CA GLY A 129 18.08 -19.13 9.95
C GLY A 129 17.30 -20.40 9.59
N GLN A 130 15.96 -20.39 9.61
CA GLN A 130 15.14 -21.59 9.37
C GLN A 130 14.70 -21.78 7.92
N ASP A 131 15.01 -20.84 7.02
CA ASP A 131 14.55 -20.86 5.62
C ASP A 131 13.03 -21.02 5.49
N LYS A 132 12.27 -20.34 6.37
CA LYS A 132 10.83 -20.57 6.55
C LYS A 132 9.94 -19.36 6.26
N VAL A 133 10.44 -18.16 6.53
CA VAL A 133 9.63 -16.93 6.45
C VAL A 133 9.28 -16.57 5.01
N ASN A 134 8.13 -15.92 4.83
CA ASN A 134 7.72 -15.37 3.55
C ASN A 134 8.60 -14.16 3.17
N PRO A 135 9.33 -14.19 2.04
CA PRO A 135 10.11 -13.04 1.59
C PRO A 135 9.27 -12.00 0.82
N GLY A 136 7.94 -12.17 0.73
CA GLY A 136 7.05 -11.35 -0.08
C GLY A 136 7.15 -9.85 0.22
N SER A 137 7.09 -9.45 1.48
CA SER A 137 7.22 -8.04 1.88
C SER A 137 8.52 -7.39 1.38
N VAL A 138 9.67 -8.04 1.58
CA VAL A 138 10.97 -7.48 1.11
C VAL A 138 11.11 -7.50 -0.41
N ILE A 139 10.56 -8.52 -1.09
CA ILE A 139 10.52 -8.58 -2.56
C ILE A 139 9.69 -7.42 -3.12
N LEU A 140 8.51 -7.16 -2.53
CA LEU A 140 7.64 -6.07 -2.95
C LEU A 140 8.20 -4.69 -2.59
N SER A 141 8.94 -4.55 -1.48
CA SER A 141 9.70 -3.31 -1.22
C SER A 141 10.81 -3.10 -2.25
N GLY A 142 11.45 -4.18 -2.71
CA GLY A 142 12.39 -4.14 -3.83
C GLY A 142 11.73 -3.74 -5.15
N GLU A 143 10.49 -4.20 -5.40
CA GLU A 143 9.67 -3.76 -6.53
C GLU A 143 9.40 -2.24 -6.47
N MET A 144 8.98 -1.73 -5.31
CA MET A 144 8.75 -0.29 -5.11
C MET A 144 10.01 0.53 -5.37
N MET A 145 11.18 0.02 -4.96
CA MET A 145 12.48 0.65 -5.23
C MET A 145 12.77 0.74 -6.73
N LEU A 146 12.58 -0.36 -7.47
CA LEU A 146 12.79 -0.37 -8.91
C LEU A 146 11.84 0.60 -9.62
N ARG A 147 10.58 0.64 -9.18
CA ARG A 147 9.58 1.57 -9.70
C ARG A 147 9.97 3.03 -9.43
N TYR A 148 10.46 3.33 -8.23
CA TYR A 148 10.97 4.66 -7.86
C TYR A 148 12.17 5.08 -8.72
N MET A 149 13.06 4.15 -9.08
CA MET A 149 14.20 4.38 -9.97
C MET A 149 13.82 4.47 -11.46
N GLY A 150 12.53 4.31 -11.80
CA GLY A 150 12.02 4.32 -13.18
C GLY A 150 12.18 2.99 -13.92
N TRP A 151 12.63 1.92 -13.26
CA TRP A 151 12.80 0.59 -13.85
C TRP A 151 11.48 -0.20 -13.81
N THR A 152 10.46 0.36 -14.45
CA THR A 152 9.07 -0.12 -14.43
C THR A 152 8.92 -1.53 -15.01
N ASP A 153 9.60 -1.85 -16.11
CA ASP A 153 9.57 -3.20 -16.70
C ASP A 153 10.09 -4.28 -15.73
N ALA A 154 11.10 -3.95 -14.92
CA ALA A 154 11.63 -4.88 -13.93
C ALA A 154 10.67 -5.04 -12.75
N ALA A 155 10.07 -3.94 -12.30
CA ALA A 155 9.06 -3.93 -11.24
C ALA A 155 7.83 -4.78 -11.65
N ASP A 156 7.32 -4.60 -12.86
CA ASP A 156 6.16 -5.33 -13.38
C ASP A 156 6.44 -6.85 -13.51
N ARG A 157 7.68 -7.23 -13.86
CA ARG A 157 8.10 -8.66 -13.87
C ARG A 157 8.08 -9.28 -12.48
N ILE A 158 8.48 -8.54 -11.45
CA ILE A 158 8.43 -9.03 -10.06
C ILE A 158 6.98 -9.27 -9.63
N ILE A 159 6.08 -8.31 -9.89
CA ILE A 159 4.65 -8.45 -9.60
C ILE A 159 4.08 -9.68 -10.30
N ALA A 160 4.29 -9.80 -11.62
CA ALA A 160 3.78 -10.93 -12.40
C ALA A 160 4.32 -12.29 -11.91
N GLY A 161 5.61 -12.35 -11.55
CA GLY A 161 6.23 -13.56 -11.00
C GLY A 161 5.65 -13.95 -9.64
N LEU A 162 5.41 -12.98 -8.75
CA LEU A 162 4.83 -13.20 -7.44
C LEU A 162 3.37 -13.65 -7.55
N GLU A 163 2.55 -12.94 -8.33
CA GLU A 163 1.14 -13.28 -8.58
C GLU A 163 0.99 -14.69 -9.12
N LYS A 164 1.74 -15.04 -10.17
CA LYS A 164 1.68 -16.37 -10.78
C LYS A 164 2.11 -17.48 -9.82
N THR A 165 3.08 -17.22 -8.95
CA THR A 165 3.56 -18.18 -7.94
C THR A 165 2.48 -18.46 -6.89
N ILE A 166 1.85 -17.40 -6.38
CA ILE A 166 0.76 -17.50 -5.39
C ILE A 166 -0.48 -18.15 -6.03
N GLN A 167 -0.86 -17.78 -7.25
CA GLN A 167 -1.98 -18.38 -8.00
C GLN A 167 -1.77 -19.88 -8.27
N SER A 168 -0.52 -20.30 -8.47
CA SER A 168 -0.15 -21.72 -8.59
C SER A 168 -0.15 -22.47 -7.25
N LYS A 169 -0.58 -21.80 -6.16
CA LYS A 169 -0.60 -22.29 -4.79
C LYS A 169 0.76 -22.76 -4.27
N VAL A 170 1.85 -22.24 -4.81
CA VAL A 170 3.21 -22.47 -4.29
C VAL A 170 3.53 -21.34 -3.34
N VAL A 171 3.51 -21.59 -2.04
CA VAL A 171 3.55 -20.54 -1.02
C VAL A 171 4.28 -20.98 0.24
N THR A 172 4.73 -20.03 1.05
CA THR A 172 5.28 -20.31 2.38
C THR A 172 4.19 -20.63 3.41
N TYR A 173 4.59 -21.15 4.58
CA TYR A 173 3.69 -21.69 5.62
C TYR A 173 2.55 -20.75 6.06
N ASP A 174 2.79 -19.44 6.01
CA ASP A 174 1.88 -18.39 6.44
C ASP A 174 0.64 -18.26 5.53
N PHE A 175 0.81 -18.52 4.23
CA PHE A 175 -0.29 -18.65 3.27
C PHE A 175 -0.79 -20.08 3.15
N ALA A 176 0.09 -21.08 3.24
CA ALA A 176 -0.30 -22.48 3.09
C ALA A 176 -1.41 -22.87 4.10
N ARG A 177 -1.34 -22.36 5.33
CA ARG A 177 -2.38 -22.56 6.36
C ARG A 177 -3.75 -21.92 6.06
N LEU A 178 -3.83 -21.03 5.07
CA LEU A 178 -5.05 -20.32 4.64
C LEU A 178 -5.59 -20.83 3.30
N MET A 179 -4.90 -21.77 2.64
CA MET A 179 -5.17 -22.19 1.27
C MET A 179 -5.29 -23.71 1.16
N GLU A 180 -6.46 -24.20 0.74
CA GLU A 180 -6.64 -25.63 0.47
C GLU A 180 -5.84 -26.08 -0.76
N GLY A 181 -5.09 -27.17 -0.63
CA GLY A 181 -4.25 -27.73 -1.68
C GLY A 181 -3.00 -26.91 -1.99
N ALA A 182 -2.54 -26.07 -1.06
CA ALA A 182 -1.28 -25.36 -1.21
C ALA A 182 -0.07 -26.29 -1.11
N ARG A 183 0.91 -26.06 -1.97
CA ARG A 183 2.25 -26.62 -1.85
C ARG A 183 3.08 -25.68 -0.98
N GLU A 184 3.23 -26.05 0.29
CA GLU A 184 4.14 -25.36 1.20
C GLU A 184 5.59 -25.52 0.74
N VAL A 185 6.32 -24.41 0.63
CA VAL A 185 7.74 -24.36 0.25
C VAL A 185 8.55 -23.52 1.23
N LYS A 186 9.87 -23.71 1.22
CA LYS A 186 10.83 -22.89 1.98
C LYS A 186 10.93 -21.47 1.43
N CYS A 187 11.54 -20.56 2.19
CA CYS A 187 11.80 -19.18 1.76
C CYS A 187 12.62 -19.13 0.45
N SER A 188 13.72 -19.87 0.40
CA SER A 188 14.60 -19.98 -0.77
C SER A 188 13.90 -20.58 -1.99
N GLU A 189 13.07 -21.60 -1.77
CA GLU A 189 12.28 -22.26 -2.82
C GLU A 189 11.17 -21.34 -3.35
N PHE A 190 10.52 -20.56 -2.48
CA PHE A 190 9.54 -19.55 -2.89
C PHE A 190 10.20 -18.48 -3.76
N GLY A 191 11.36 -17.94 -3.35
CA GLY A 191 12.12 -16.99 -4.18
C GLY A 191 12.51 -17.57 -5.54
N THR A 192 12.92 -18.85 -5.57
CA THR A 192 13.22 -19.57 -6.83
C THR A 192 11.98 -19.71 -7.71
N ALA A 193 10.83 -20.07 -7.13
CA ALA A 193 9.58 -20.18 -7.86
C ALA A 193 9.12 -18.84 -8.46
N VAL A 194 9.28 -17.73 -7.71
CA VAL A 194 9.01 -16.38 -8.20
C VAL A 194 9.89 -16.08 -9.42
N ILE A 195 11.20 -16.31 -9.34
CA ILE A 195 12.14 -16.10 -10.45
C ILE A 195 11.74 -16.92 -11.70
N GLN A 196 11.37 -18.19 -11.53
CA GLN A 196 10.94 -19.04 -12.63
C GLN A 196 9.64 -18.56 -13.30
N ASN A 197 8.79 -17.86 -12.55
CA ASN A 197 7.53 -17.33 -13.02
C ASN A 197 7.60 -15.91 -13.58
N MET A 198 8.70 -15.18 -13.38
CA MET A 198 8.91 -13.88 -14.01
C MET A 198 8.89 -14.01 -15.54
N ALA A 199 8.28 -13.03 -16.22
CA ALA A 199 8.24 -13.01 -17.69
C ALA A 199 9.68 -12.99 -18.26
N ARG A 200 9.96 -13.86 -19.23
CA ARG A 200 11.25 -13.89 -19.94
C ARG A 200 11.33 -12.73 -20.94
N LEU A 201 12.56 -12.24 -21.14
CA LEU A 201 12.90 -11.25 -22.18
C LEU A 201 12.60 -11.81 -23.58
#